data_AF-A0A1N6Y040-F1
#
_entry.id   AF-A0A1N6Y040-F1
#
_cell.length_a   1.000
_cell.length_b   1.000
_cell.length_c   1.000
_cell.angle_alpha   90.00
_cell.angle_beta   90.00
_cell.angle_gamma   90.00
#
_symmetry.space_group_name_H-M   'P 1'
#
loop_
_entity.id
_entity.type
_entity.pdbx_description
1 polymer ?
#
loop_
_entity_poly.entity_id
_entity_poly.type
_entity_poly.pdbx_seq_one_letter_code
_entity_poly.pdbx_strand_id
1 'polypeptide(L)'
;MTARILFLQAAVRFPPESLSEITGAHSIHTVLIVDEAHLLSNEIVKELRMLANFEMDSVNAMTILLCGQESLLQKFGLCILESLANSISISVSTDGLPKEETFSYVEQRITACGGNPAMFKIG
;
A
#
# COMPACT_ATOMS: atom_id res chain seq x y z
N MET A 1 -15.73 8.00 1.53
CA MET A 1 -15.00 6.83 2.04
C MET A 1 -13.54 7.12 1.76
N THR A 2 -12.80 7.61 2.76
CA THR A 2 -11.40 8.05 2.60
C THR A 2 -10.52 6.80 2.67
N ALA A 3 -9.90 6.41 1.57
CA ALA A 3 -8.84 5.42 1.60
C ALA A 3 -7.54 6.08 2.07
N ARG A 4 -6.67 5.33 2.74
CA ARG A 4 -5.39 5.83 3.21
C ARG A 4 -4.28 4.89 2.81
N ILE A 5 -3.13 5.49 2.51
CA ILE A 5 -1.93 4.80 2.04
C ILE A 5 -0.81 5.13 3.03
N LEU A 6 -0.28 4.10 3.67
CA LEU A 6 0.86 4.18 4.58
C LEU A 6 2.06 3.54 3.90
N PHE A 7 3.16 4.28 3.81
CA PHE A 7 4.44 3.79 3.33
C PHE A 7 5.34 3.49 4.52
N LEU A 8 5.81 2.25 4.56
CA LEU A 8 6.82 1.74 5.46
C LEU A 8 8.04 1.39 4.60
N GLN A 9 9.19 2.03 4.83
CA GLN A 9 10.44 1.52 4.27
C GLN A 9 11.02 0.47 5.24
N ALA A 10 11.42 -0.67 4.69
CA ALA A 10 11.59 -1.92 5.44
C ALA A 10 12.70 -2.76 4.82
N ALA A 11 13.84 -2.95 5.46
CA ALA A 11 14.88 -3.80 4.86
C ALA A 11 14.56 -5.29 5.06
N VAL A 12 14.13 -5.99 4.01
CA VAL A 12 13.82 -7.44 4.04
C VAL A 12 14.77 -8.18 3.12
N ARG A 13 15.48 -9.17 3.66
CA ARG A 13 16.22 -10.16 2.86
C ARG A 13 15.26 -11.29 2.43
N PHE A 14 15.10 -11.47 1.13
CA PHE A 14 14.59 -12.74 0.62
C PHE A 14 15.73 -13.75 0.54
N PRO A 15 15.48 -15.04 0.85
CA PRO A 15 16.44 -16.09 0.59
C PRO A 15 16.77 -16.12 -0.91
N PRO A 16 18.05 -16.26 -1.30
CA PRO A 16 18.48 -16.19 -2.69
C PRO A 16 17.75 -17.19 -3.58
N GLU A 17 17.30 -18.32 -3.02
CA GLU A 17 16.60 -19.40 -3.74
C GLU A 17 15.16 -19.05 -4.15
N SER A 18 14.46 -18.17 -3.43
CA SER A 18 13.11 -17.73 -3.80
C SER A 18 13.11 -16.59 -4.83
N LEU A 19 14.24 -15.89 -4.98
CA LEU A 19 14.38 -14.78 -5.94
C LEU A 19 15.20 -15.13 -7.17
N SER A 20 16.06 -16.15 -7.14
CA SER A 20 16.83 -16.58 -8.32
C SER A 20 15.95 -17.10 -9.45
N GLU A 21 14.74 -17.59 -9.17
CA GLU A 21 13.77 -17.98 -10.19
C GLU A 21 13.09 -16.78 -10.88
N ILE A 22 13.03 -15.62 -10.22
CA ILE A 22 12.28 -14.45 -10.71
C ILE A 22 13.24 -13.35 -11.22
N THR A 23 14.51 -13.38 -10.81
CA THR A 23 15.40 -12.22 -10.91
C THR A 23 16.78 -12.60 -11.43
N GLY A 24 16.90 -12.74 -12.75
CA GLY A 24 18.21 -12.66 -13.40
C GLY A 24 18.82 -11.27 -13.22
N ALA A 25 20.02 -11.21 -12.62
CA ALA A 25 21.02 -10.14 -12.76
C ALA A 25 20.58 -8.66 -12.62
N HIS A 26 19.47 -8.34 -11.93
CA HIS A 26 19.03 -6.96 -11.70
C HIS A 26 18.78 -6.67 -10.21
N SER A 27 19.24 -5.50 -9.78
CA SER A 27 19.00 -4.91 -8.45
C SER A 27 17.52 -4.48 -8.35
N ILE A 28 16.61 -5.44 -8.24
CA ILE A 28 15.18 -5.16 -8.14
C ILE A 28 14.84 -4.76 -6.70
N HIS A 29 14.30 -3.55 -6.56
CA HIS A 29 13.72 -3.06 -5.32
C HIS A 29 12.35 -3.70 -5.11
N THR A 30 12.21 -4.53 -4.08
CA THR A 30 10.95 -5.24 -3.84
C THR A 30 9.95 -4.36 -3.10
N VAL A 31 8.70 -4.36 -3.57
CA VAL A 31 7.58 -3.65 -2.92
C VAL A 31 6.51 -4.65 -2.51
N LEU A 32 6.20 -4.76 -1.22
CA LEU A 32 5.08 -5.51 -0.69
C LEU A 32 3.87 -4.57 -0.56
N ILE A 33 2.80 -4.82 -1.29
CA ILE A 33 1.55 -4.06 -1.20
C ILE A 33 0.50 -4.91 -0.50
N VAL A 34 -0.06 -4.38 0.59
CA VAL A 34 -1.17 -5.01 1.31
C VAL A 34 -2.39 -4.11 1.20
N ASP A 35 -3.33 -4.53 0.36
CA ASP A 35 -4.65 -3.91 0.31
C ASP A 35 -5.52 -4.39 1.48
N GLU A 36 -6.45 -3.55 1.91
CA GLU A 36 -7.31 -3.78 3.06
C GLU A 36 -6.56 -4.17 4.35
N ALA A 37 -5.38 -3.59 4.57
CA ALA A 37 -4.52 -3.83 5.73
C ALA A 37 -5.24 -3.57 7.08
N HIS A 38 -6.33 -2.80 7.06
CA HIS A 38 -7.19 -2.59 8.21
C HIS A 38 -7.81 -3.89 8.75
N LEU A 39 -7.94 -4.94 7.92
CA LEU A 39 -8.44 -6.27 8.29
C LEU A 39 -7.38 -7.17 8.96
N LEU A 40 -6.09 -6.82 8.85
CA LEU A 40 -5.02 -7.63 9.46
C LEU A 40 -5.16 -7.69 10.97
N SER A 41 -4.86 -8.84 11.58
CA SER A 41 -4.78 -8.93 13.03
C SER A 41 -3.58 -8.14 13.56
N ASN A 42 -3.64 -7.72 14.83
CA ASN A 42 -2.51 -7.00 15.46
C ASN A 42 -1.23 -7.85 15.47
N GLU A 43 -1.35 -9.19 15.55
CA GLU A 43 -0.21 -10.10 15.49
C GLU A 43 0.47 -10.08 14.10
N ILE A 44 -0.31 -10.14 13.01
CA ILE A 44 0.26 -10.03 11.66
C ILE A 44 0.91 -8.67 11.44
N VAL A 45 0.28 -7.59 11.93
CA VAL A 45 0.86 -6.24 11.81
C VAL A 45 2.19 -6.15 12.58
N LYS A 46 2.34 -6.79 13.74
CA LYS A 46 3.65 -6.87 14.43
C LYS A 46 4.69 -7.64 13.63
N GLU A 47 4.31 -8.74 12.98
CA GLU A 47 5.24 -9.52 12.15
C GLU A 47 5.78 -8.69 10.98
N LEU A 48 4.98 -7.77 10.41
CA LEU A 48 5.46 -6.82 9.41
C LEU A 48 6.62 -5.94 9.90
N ARG A 49 6.69 -5.64 11.21
CA ARG A 49 7.85 -4.95 11.80
C ARG A 49 9.11 -5.80 11.76
N MET A 50 8.99 -7.11 12.00
CA MET A 50 10.15 -8.00 11.96
C MET A 50 10.74 -8.08 10.56
N LEU A 51 9.87 -8.03 9.54
CA LEU A 51 10.28 -7.86 8.15
C LEU A 51 10.95 -6.50 7.96
N ALA A 52 10.38 -5.41 8.49
CA ALA A 52 10.96 -4.08 8.32
C ALA A 52 12.31 -3.83 9.00
N ASN A 53 12.57 -4.50 10.12
CA ASN A 53 13.72 -4.29 11.00
C ASN A 53 14.86 -5.30 10.78
N PHE A 54 14.88 -6.07 9.69
CA PHE A 54 15.95 -7.03 9.43
C PHE A 54 17.20 -6.31 8.91
N GLU A 55 17.89 -5.60 9.80
CA GLU A 55 19.24 -5.09 9.54
C GLU A 55 20.24 -6.24 9.58
N MET A 56 20.90 -6.50 8.45
CA MET A 56 22.31 -6.86 8.43
C MET A 56 22.84 -6.68 7.00
N ASP A 57 23.46 -5.52 6.78
CA ASP A 57 24.50 -5.26 5.77
C ASP A 57 24.15 -5.50 4.28
N SER A 58 23.03 -4.98 3.75
CA SER A 58 22.71 -5.14 2.31
C SER A 58 21.99 -3.97 1.64
N VAL A 59 22.34 -3.78 0.35
CA VAL A 59 22.14 -2.59 -0.51
C VAL A 59 20.70 -2.37 -1.00
N ASN A 60 19.77 -3.31 -0.81
CA ASN A 60 18.38 -3.19 -1.27
C ASN A 60 17.38 -3.43 -0.14
N ALA A 61 16.90 -2.35 0.47
CA ALA A 61 15.75 -2.41 1.35
C ALA A 61 14.46 -2.77 0.57
N MET A 62 13.49 -3.44 1.19
CA MET A 62 12.13 -3.58 0.65
C MET A 62 11.32 -2.31 0.99
N THR A 63 10.22 -2.08 0.28
CA THR A 63 9.18 -1.14 0.73
C THR A 63 7.88 -1.87 0.99
N ILE A 64 7.24 -1.58 2.12
CA ILE A 64 5.92 -2.10 2.48
C ILE A 64 4.92 -0.95 2.30
N LEU A 65 3.88 -1.17 1.50
CA LEU A 65 2.76 -0.26 1.30
C LEU A 65 1.52 -0.88 1.95
N LEU A 66 0.96 -0.21 2.94
CA LEU A 66 -0.28 -0.62 3.59
C LEU A 66 -1.41 0.32 3.16
N CYS A 67 -2.41 -0.24 2.49
CA CYS A 67 -3.60 0.47 2.06
C CYS A 67 -4.80 0.02 2.89
N GLY A 68 -5.68 0.93 3.24
CA GLY A 68 -6.91 0.57 3.94
C GLY A 68 -7.75 1.77 4.36
N GLN A 69 -8.69 1.50 5.26
CA GLN A 69 -9.62 2.50 5.79
C GLN A 69 -9.04 3.24 7.01
N GLU A 70 -9.75 4.27 7.50
CA GLU A 70 -9.38 5.07 8.68
C GLU A 70 -9.09 4.21 9.94
N SER A 71 -9.74 3.05 10.07
CA SER A 71 -9.51 2.09 11.17
C SER A 71 -8.07 1.55 11.20
N LEU A 72 -7.34 1.59 10.08
CA LEU A 72 -5.92 1.23 10.03
C LEU A 72 -5.06 2.19 10.85
N LEU A 73 -5.30 3.51 10.76
CA LEU A 73 -4.58 4.49 11.57
C LEU A 73 -4.89 4.35 13.06
N GLN A 74 -6.16 4.10 13.39
CA GLN A 74 -6.57 3.84 14.78
C GLN A 74 -5.83 2.63 15.35
N LYS A 75 -5.62 1.58 14.54
CA LYS A 75 -4.82 0.41 14.89
C LYS A 75 -3.35 0.77 15.13
N PHE A 76 -2.74 1.61 14.30
CA PHE A 76 -1.38 2.10 14.54
C PHE A 76 -1.23 3.03 15.76
N GLY A 77 -2.33 3.61 16.25
CA GLY A 77 -2.35 4.36 17.51
C GLY A 77 -2.32 3.49 18.78
N LEU A 78 -2.41 2.15 18.66
CA LEU A 78 -2.31 1.26 19.81
C LEU A 78 -0.85 1.22 20.32
N CYS A 79 -0.65 1.29 21.64
CA CYS A 79 0.69 1.19 22.26
C CYS A 79 1.47 -0.05 21.80
N ILE A 80 0.77 -1.15 21.53
CA ILE A 80 1.38 -2.41 21.06
C ILE A 80 1.95 -2.33 19.65
N LEU A 81 1.54 -1.34 18.86
CA LEU A 81 1.98 -1.09 17.49
C LEU A 81 2.76 0.23 17.34
N GLU A 82 2.96 0.98 18.43
CA GLU A 82 3.62 2.29 18.45
C GLU A 82 5.00 2.25 17.77
N SER A 83 5.79 1.20 18.00
CA SER A 83 7.10 1.05 17.36
C SER A 83 7.02 0.93 15.84
N LEU A 84 6.00 0.24 15.31
CA LEU A 84 5.81 0.13 13.86
C LEU A 84 5.22 1.42 13.29
N ALA A 85 4.35 2.10 14.04
CA ALA A 85 3.82 3.41 13.67
C ALA A 85 4.96 4.44 13.50
N ASN A 86 5.96 4.42 14.37
CA ASN A 86 7.16 5.27 14.26
C ASN A 86 8.05 4.94 13.05
N SER A 87 7.92 3.74 12.46
CA SER A 87 8.62 3.37 11.23
C SER A 87 7.91 3.82 9.95
N ILE A 88 6.65 4.31 10.05
CA ILE A 88 5.90 4.81 8.90
C ILE A 88 6.56 6.10 8.42
N SER A 89 7.13 6.07 7.22
CA SER A 89 7.85 7.20 6.65
C SER A 89 6.92 8.21 5.98
N ILE A 90 5.82 7.73 5.39
CA ILE A 90 4.83 8.57 4.70
C ILE A 90 3.44 8.04 5.00
N SER A 91 2.50 8.94 5.27
CA SER A 91 1.07 8.64 5.40
C SER A 91 0.26 9.61 4.54
N VAL A 92 -0.60 9.09 3.68
CA VAL A 92 -1.45 9.87 2.77
C VAL A 92 -2.91 9.45 2.96
N SER A 93 -3.82 10.42 2.90
CA SER A 93 -5.25 10.19 2.77
C SER A 93 -5.72 10.54 1.35
N THR A 94 -6.57 9.70 0.78
CA THR A 94 -7.22 9.94 -0.50
C THR A 94 -8.68 10.31 -0.24
N ASP A 95 -9.09 11.49 -0.68
CA ASP A 95 -10.48 11.91 -0.64
C ASP A 95 -11.26 11.40 -1.85
N GLY A 96 -12.58 11.58 -1.81
CA GLY A 96 -13.41 11.32 -2.98
C GLY A 96 -13.01 12.21 -4.15
N LEU A 97 -13.17 11.69 -5.37
CA LEU A 97 -12.96 12.49 -6.57
C LEU A 97 -13.89 13.71 -6.57
N PRO A 98 -13.42 14.90 -6.98
CA PRO A 98 -14.30 16.04 -7.20
C PRO A 98 -15.34 15.71 -8.29
N LYS A 99 -16.41 16.50 -8.37
CA LYS A 99 -17.55 16.22 -9.25
C LYS A 99 -17.08 16.02 -10.69
N GLU A 100 -16.25 16.93 -11.19
CA GLU A 100 -15.73 16.95 -12.56
C GLU A 100 -14.89 15.69 -12.86
N GLU A 101 -13.97 15.32 -11.96
CA GLU A 101 -13.16 14.10 -12.11
C GLU A 101 -14.00 12.84 -11.99
N THR A 102 -15.06 12.86 -11.17
CA THR A 102 -16.00 11.74 -11.07
C THR A 102 -16.71 11.51 -12.41
N PHE A 103 -17.14 12.58 -13.08
CA PHE A 103 -17.73 12.47 -14.42
C PHE A 103 -16.72 11.91 -15.42
N SER A 104 -15.52 12.47 -15.48
CA SER A 104 -14.46 11.99 -16.38
C SER A 104 -14.12 10.52 -16.11
N TYR A 105 -14.04 10.10 -14.85
CA TYR A 105 -13.81 8.71 -14.46
C TYR A 105 -14.91 7.79 -14.99
N VAL A 106 -16.18 8.14 -14.77
CA VAL A 106 -17.32 7.34 -15.23
C VAL A 106 -17.35 7.24 -16.76
N GLU A 107 -17.15 8.34 -17.48
CA GLU A 107 -17.06 8.35 -18.95
C GLU A 107 -15.94 7.46 -19.46
N GLN A 108 -14.76 7.51 -18.84
CA GLN A 108 -13.64 6.63 -19.18
C GLN A 108 -13.97 5.15 -18.94
N ARG A 109 -14.62 4.82 -17.81
CA ARG A 109 -15.02 3.44 -17.50
C ARG A 109 -16.07 2.90 -18.49
N ILE A 110 -17.04 3.73 -18.88
CA ILE A 110 -18.04 3.37 -19.89
C ILE A 110 -17.40 3.16 -21.26
N THR A 111 -16.49 4.07 -21.65
CA THR A 111 -15.75 3.95 -22.91
C THR A 111 -14.91 2.66 -22.93
N ALA A 112 -14.23 2.34 -21.82
CA ALA A 112 -13.42 1.13 -21.71
C ALA A 112 -14.22 -0.18 -21.84
N CYS A 113 -15.51 -0.18 -21.49
CA CYS A 113 -16.41 -1.32 -21.73
C CYS A 113 -17.20 -1.24 -23.04
N GLY A 114 -16.86 -0.29 -23.94
CA GLY A 114 -17.50 -0.12 -25.25
C GLY A 114 -18.88 0.54 -25.21
N GLY A 115 -19.26 1.17 -24.09
CA GLY A 115 -20.50 1.90 -23.94
C GLY A 115 -20.42 3.34 -24.48
N ASN A 116 -21.56 4.04 -24.43
CA ASN A 116 -21.63 5.45 -24.84
C ASN A 116 -21.26 6.38 -23.67
N PRO A 117 -20.13 7.12 -23.72
CA PRO A 117 -19.72 8.02 -22.63
C PRO A 117 -20.71 9.16 -22.39
N ALA A 118 -21.44 9.61 -23.40
CA ALA A 118 -22.44 10.69 -23.29
C ALA A 118 -23.75 10.25 -22.61
N MET A 119 -23.80 9.06 -22.01
CA MET A 119 -24.97 8.54 -21.28
C MET A 119 -25.29 9.38 -20.05
N PHE A 120 -24.29 9.98 -19.41
CA PHE A 120 -24.45 10.87 -18.26
C PHE A 120 -24.11 12.31 -18.67
N LYS A 121 -24.94 13.28 -18.25
CA LYS A 121 -24.69 14.71 -18.45
C LYS A 121 -24.51 15.39 -17.11
N ILE A 122 -23.58 16.34 -17.04
CA ILE A 122 -23.39 17.20 -15.87
C ILE A 122 -24.63 18.08 -15.73
N GLY A 123 -25.39 17.87 -14.65
CA GLY A 123 -26.47 18.75 -14.20
C GLY A 123 -25.97 19.81 -13.23
#